data_AF-A0A2L2YBN1-F1
#
_entry.id   AF-A0A2L2YBN1-F1
#
_cell.length_a   1.000
_cell.length_b   1.000
_cell.length_c   1.000
_cell.angle_alpha   90.00
_cell.angle_beta   90.00
_cell.angle_gamma   90.00
#
_symmetry.space_group_name_H-M   'P 1'
#
loop_
_entity.id
_entity.type
_entity.pdbx_description
1 polymer ?
#
loop_
_entity_poly.entity_id
_entity_poly.type
_entity_poly.pdbx_seq_one_letter_code
_entity_poly.pdbx_strand_id
1 'polypeptide(L)'
;WGSRLLPEAGEGFVEGLGPGQLVGRQVLASPTLGEIQLAICERKSCLEVEVIRARGLMPNPNAKTLPAPYVKVYLLDGGRKCVAKRKTATARRTLDPLYQQQLLFSEDFRNCVLQVTVWGNYSNIERKVFMGVSQIVLDDIDLAKGVINWYKLFHQSSLVNNLTTSNDRSSFLSLDSFG
;
A
#
# COMPACT_ATOMS: atom_id res chain seq x y z
N TRP A 1 -3.94 -38.24 -32.87
CA TRP A 1 -3.04 -37.15 -33.28
C TRP A 1 -3.85 -35.86 -33.34
N GLY A 2 -3.93 -34.98 -32.35
CA GLY A 2 -3.54 -34.97 -30.95
C GLY A 2 -4.50 -33.97 -30.27
N SER A 3 -4.88 -34.25 -29.04
CA SER A 3 -5.75 -33.41 -28.23
C SER A 3 -5.06 -32.08 -27.98
N ARG A 4 -5.58 -30.98 -28.55
CA ARG A 4 -5.14 -29.63 -28.21
C ARG A 4 -5.70 -29.31 -26.83
N LEU A 5 -4.90 -29.61 -25.80
CA LEU A 5 -5.20 -29.22 -24.43
C LEU A 5 -5.42 -27.71 -24.42
N LEU A 6 -6.61 -27.29 -23.99
CA LEU A 6 -6.92 -25.92 -23.62
C LEU A 6 -5.89 -25.51 -22.56
N PRO A 7 -5.30 -24.31 -22.60
CA PRO A 7 -4.54 -23.85 -21.45
C PRO A 7 -5.54 -23.74 -20.30
N GLU A 8 -5.32 -24.56 -19.26
CA GLU A 8 -5.96 -24.40 -17.96
C GLU A 8 -5.92 -22.90 -17.63
N ALA A 9 -7.10 -22.29 -17.50
CA ALA A 9 -7.22 -20.92 -17.06
C ALA A 9 -6.74 -20.88 -15.60
N GLY A 10 -5.43 -20.76 -15.42
CA GLY A 10 -4.83 -20.46 -14.13
C GLY A 10 -5.50 -19.20 -13.64
N GLU A 11 -6.20 -19.30 -12.52
CA GLU A 11 -6.70 -18.15 -11.77
C GLU A 11 -5.61 -17.09 -11.76
N GLY A 12 -5.92 -15.88 -12.21
CA GLY A 12 -4.93 -14.84 -12.52
C GLY A 12 -4.23 -14.32 -11.27
N PHE A 13 -3.38 -15.10 -10.63
CA PHE A 13 -2.58 -14.66 -9.50
C PHE A 13 -1.56 -13.62 -9.99
N VAL A 14 -1.51 -12.47 -9.31
CA VAL A 14 -0.41 -11.54 -9.51
C VAL A 14 0.83 -12.19 -8.92
N GLU A 15 1.75 -12.64 -9.77
CA GLU A 15 3.01 -13.22 -9.33
C GLU A 15 3.83 -12.17 -8.55
N GLY A 16 4.48 -12.59 -7.46
CA GLY A 16 5.40 -11.74 -6.69
C GLY A 16 4.73 -10.67 -5.82
N LEU A 17 3.52 -10.93 -5.30
CA LEU A 17 2.96 -10.12 -4.22
C LEU A 17 3.68 -10.38 -2.90
N GLY A 18 3.73 -9.35 -2.04
CA GLY A 18 4.27 -9.49 -0.70
C GLY A 18 3.37 -10.33 0.23
N PRO A 19 3.89 -10.87 1.34
CA PRO A 19 3.11 -11.64 2.31
C PRO A 19 1.92 -10.84 2.85
N GLY A 20 0.72 -11.44 2.82
CA GLY A 20 -0.54 -10.81 3.24
C GLY A 20 -1.04 -9.71 2.30
N GLN A 21 -0.42 -9.48 1.15
CA GLN A 21 -0.80 -8.39 0.26
C GLN A 21 -2.13 -8.66 -0.47
N LEU A 22 -3.07 -7.73 -0.33
CA LEU A 22 -4.38 -7.76 -0.98
C LEU A 22 -4.35 -7.04 -2.33
N VAL A 23 -4.95 -7.68 -3.34
CA VAL A 23 -5.22 -7.07 -4.65
C VAL A 23 -6.62 -7.49 -5.11
N GLY A 24 -7.46 -6.52 -5.50
CA GLY A 24 -8.77 -6.80 -6.07
C GLY A 24 -8.66 -7.60 -7.38
N ARG A 25 -9.60 -8.53 -7.59
CA ARG A 25 -9.63 -9.42 -8.79
C ARG A 25 -9.65 -8.67 -10.13
N GLN A 26 -10.12 -7.43 -10.16
CA GLN A 26 -10.14 -6.63 -11.39
C GLN A 26 -8.78 -6.01 -11.73
N VAL A 27 -7.82 -6.03 -10.79
CA VAL A 27 -6.52 -5.35 -10.90
C VAL A 27 -5.40 -6.34 -11.21
N LEU A 28 -5.71 -7.62 -11.41
CA LEU A 28 -4.75 -8.69 -11.68
C LEU A 28 -3.90 -8.44 -12.95
N ALA A 29 -4.37 -7.61 -13.89
CA ALA A 29 -3.65 -7.20 -15.09
C ALA A 29 -3.19 -5.72 -15.07
N SER A 30 -3.40 -4.99 -13.98
CA SER A 30 -3.03 -3.57 -13.92
C SER A 30 -1.53 -3.37 -13.71
N PRO A 31 -0.93 -2.33 -14.32
CA PRO A 31 0.47 -2.02 -14.10
C PRO A 31 0.73 -1.63 -12.65
N THR A 32 1.86 -2.08 -12.12
CA THR A 32 2.37 -1.63 -10.82
C THR A 32 2.89 -0.19 -10.92
N LEU A 33 2.65 0.62 -9.90
CA LEU A 33 3.12 2.00 -9.79
C LEU A 33 4.48 2.12 -9.06
N GLY A 34 5.16 1.00 -8.89
CA GLY A 34 6.41 0.85 -8.14
C GLY A 34 6.28 -0.22 -7.07
N GLU A 35 7.30 -0.33 -6.23
CA GLU A 35 7.30 -1.25 -5.08
C GLU A 35 7.83 -0.55 -3.84
N ILE A 36 7.36 -0.99 -2.67
CA ILE A 36 7.82 -0.49 -1.37
C ILE A 36 8.34 -1.65 -0.52
N GLN A 37 9.51 -1.45 0.09
CA GLN A 37 10.10 -2.41 1.00
C GLN A 37 9.74 -2.03 2.43
N LEU A 38 9.15 -2.97 3.16
CA LEU A 38 8.73 -2.80 4.53
C LEU A 38 9.36 -3.87 5.41
N ALA A 39 9.70 -3.50 6.66
CA ALA A 39 9.80 -4.46 7.74
C ALA A 39 8.56 -4.35 8.63
N ILE A 40 7.92 -5.47 8.95
CA ILE A 40 6.71 -5.50 9.78
C ILE A 40 6.91 -6.55 10.86
N CYS A 41 6.80 -6.16 12.12
CA CYS A 41 6.87 -7.09 13.24
C CYS A 41 6.09 -6.58 14.45
N GLU A 42 5.85 -7.47 15.40
CA GLU A 42 5.36 -7.12 16.73
C GLU A 42 6.53 -7.08 17.71
N ARG A 43 6.66 -5.99 18.48
CA ARG A 43 7.59 -5.92 19.61
C ARG A 43 6.87 -5.30 20.81
N LYS A 44 6.92 -6.01 21.95
CA LYS A 44 6.31 -5.55 23.22
C LYS A 44 4.84 -5.13 23.07
N SER A 45 4.07 -5.90 22.30
CA SER A 45 2.65 -5.64 21.99
C SER A 45 2.38 -4.36 21.17
N CYS A 46 3.42 -3.78 20.58
CA CYS A 46 3.29 -2.71 19.59
C CYS A 46 3.57 -3.28 18.19
N LEU A 47 2.76 -2.86 17.22
CA LEU A 47 3.04 -3.11 15.82
C LEU A 47 4.09 -2.09 15.34
N GLU A 48 5.17 -2.61 14.78
CA GLU A 48 6.22 -1.81 14.19
C GLU A 48 6.24 -1.98 12.68
N VAL A 49 6.18 -0.85 11.98
CA VAL A 49 6.29 -0.80 10.53
C VAL A 49 7.48 0.07 10.18
N GLU A 50 8.58 -0.56 9.76
CA GLU A 50 9.69 0.17 9.16
C GLU A 50 9.43 0.38 7.67
N VAL A 51 9.33 1.64 7.27
CA VAL A 51 9.38 2.01 5.86
C VAL A 51 10.85 2.10 5.47
N ILE A 52 11.36 1.11 4.74
CA ILE A 52 12.78 1.03 4.38
C ILE A 52 13.05 1.90 3.16
N ARG A 53 12.44 1.59 2.02
CA ARG A 53 12.62 2.30 0.75
C ARG A 53 11.47 2.03 -0.22
N ALA A 54 11.35 2.83 -1.27
CA ALA A 54 10.57 2.50 -2.45
C ALA A 54 11.46 2.50 -3.69
N ARG A 55 11.03 1.82 -4.75
CA ARG A 55 11.74 1.79 -6.05
C ARG A 55 10.78 1.81 -7.22
N GLY A 56 11.25 2.35 -8.35
CA GLY A 56 10.50 2.35 -9.60
C GLY A 56 9.16 3.07 -9.50
N LEU A 57 9.08 4.13 -8.68
CA LEU A 57 7.88 4.94 -8.60
C LEU A 57 7.59 5.59 -9.94
N MET A 58 6.32 5.60 -10.36
CA MET A 58 5.94 6.19 -11.65
C MET A 58 5.95 7.73 -11.58
N PRO A 59 6.67 8.42 -12.48
CA PRO A 59 6.64 9.88 -12.53
C PRO A 59 5.31 10.39 -13.09
N ASN A 60 4.94 11.61 -12.70
CA ASN A 60 3.89 12.34 -13.38
C ASN A 60 4.42 12.82 -14.75
N PRO A 61 3.85 12.37 -15.89
CA PRO A 61 4.39 12.70 -17.22
C PRO A 61 4.33 14.20 -17.53
N ASN A 62 3.46 14.95 -16.85
CA ASN A 62 3.32 16.39 -17.05
C ASN A 62 4.25 17.21 -16.14
N ALA A 63 4.93 16.58 -15.19
CA ALA A 63 5.79 17.29 -14.24
C ALA A 63 7.21 17.47 -14.78
N LYS A 64 7.73 18.70 -14.65
CA LYS A 64 9.10 19.05 -15.08
C LYS A 64 10.18 18.61 -14.09
N THR A 65 9.81 18.20 -12.88
CA THR A 65 10.73 17.86 -11.81
C THR A 65 10.35 16.52 -11.18
N LEU A 66 11.30 15.87 -10.51
CA LEU A 66 11.01 14.67 -9.73
C LEU A 66 10.22 15.02 -8.46
N PRO A 67 9.34 14.12 -8.00
CA PRO A 67 8.61 14.31 -6.74
C PRO A 67 9.56 14.21 -5.56
N ALA A 68 9.26 14.90 -4.47
CA ALA A 68 9.77 14.61 -3.13
C ALA A 68 8.75 13.68 -2.43
N PRO A 69 8.96 12.35 -2.42
CA PRO A 69 7.97 11.40 -1.94
C PRO A 69 7.98 11.24 -0.42
N TYR A 70 6.84 10.85 0.13
CA TYR A 70 6.69 10.41 1.52
C TYR A 70 5.62 9.31 1.59
N VAL A 71 5.64 8.54 2.67
CA VAL A 71 4.73 7.39 2.85
C VAL A 71 3.80 7.66 4.00
N LYS A 72 2.52 7.37 3.81
CA LYS A 72 1.52 7.29 4.89
C LYS A 72 1.15 5.83 5.12
N VAL A 73 1.11 5.42 6.37
CA VAL A 73 0.68 4.09 6.79
C VAL A 73 -0.55 4.24 7.68
N TYR A 74 -1.62 3.57 7.29
CA TYR A 74 -2.89 3.55 8.00
C TYR A 74 -3.13 2.15 8.54
N LEU A 75 -3.54 2.07 9.81
CA LEU A 75 -4.02 0.84 10.43
C LEU A 75 -5.55 0.85 10.37
N LEU A 76 -6.11 -0.10 9.62
CA LEU A 76 -7.54 -0.18 9.33
C LEU A 76 -8.16 -1.39 10.05
N ASP A 77 -8.97 -1.14 11.07
CA ASP A 77 -9.77 -2.17 11.74
C ASP A 77 -10.88 -2.69 10.81
N GLY A 78 -10.94 -4.03 10.68
CA GLY A 78 -11.83 -4.73 9.75
C GLY A 78 -11.65 -4.31 8.30
N GLY A 79 -10.50 -3.74 7.94
CA GLY A 79 -10.20 -3.20 6.61
C GLY A 79 -10.99 -1.95 6.22
N ARG A 80 -11.71 -1.30 7.16
CA ARG A 80 -12.57 -0.14 6.85
C ARG A 80 -12.28 1.07 7.73
N LYS A 81 -12.18 0.88 9.05
CA LYS A 81 -12.09 1.99 10.00
C LYS A 81 -10.62 2.30 10.30
N CYS A 82 -10.16 3.48 9.90
CA CYS A 82 -8.83 3.94 10.29
C CYS A 82 -8.77 4.18 11.80
N VAL A 83 -8.05 3.33 12.53
CA VAL A 83 -7.83 3.47 13.97
C VAL A 83 -6.55 4.23 14.28
N ALA A 84 -5.56 4.18 13.39
CA ALA A 84 -4.33 4.94 13.53
C ALA A 84 -3.69 5.26 12.17
N LYS A 85 -2.88 6.33 12.14
CA LYS A 85 -2.08 6.69 10.96
C LYS A 85 -0.75 7.30 11.36
N ARG A 86 0.30 6.93 10.62
CA ARG A 86 1.65 7.46 10.75
C ARG A 86 2.19 7.82 9.37
N LYS A 87 3.24 8.62 9.31
CA LYS A 87 3.89 8.97 8.05
C LYS A 87 5.39 9.11 8.22
N THR A 88 6.13 8.88 7.14
CA THR A 88 7.55 9.21 7.09
C THR A 88 7.77 10.71 6.94
N ALA A 89 9.01 11.15 7.18
CA ALA A 89 9.49 12.41 6.62
C ALA A 89 9.48 12.34 5.08
N THR A 90 9.43 13.52 4.46
CA THR A 90 9.57 13.64 3.01
C THR A 90 11.01 13.38 2.60
N ALA A 91 11.22 12.50 1.64
CA ALA A 91 12.52 12.24 1.05
C ALA A 91 12.96 13.38 0.11
N ARG A 92 14.23 13.37 -0.28
CA ARG A 92 14.72 14.21 -1.38
C ARG A 92 13.96 13.89 -2.69
N ARG A 93 14.05 14.78 -3.68
CA ARG A 93 13.40 14.57 -4.97
C ARG A 93 13.95 13.33 -5.69
N THR A 94 13.16 12.27 -5.83
CA THR A 94 13.58 10.98 -6.41
C THR A 94 12.38 10.05 -6.66
N LEU A 95 12.57 9.04 -7.51
CA LEU A 95 11.63 7.94 -7.71
C LEU A 95 12.04 6.66 -6.96
N ASP A 96 13.21 6.69 -6.28
CA ASP A 96 13.76 5.56 -5.51
C ASP A 96 14.17 6.01 -4.09
N PRO A 97 13.21 6.46 -3.27
CA PRO A 97 13.50 7.03 -1.96
C PRO A 97 13.95 5.99 -0.94
N LEU A 98 14.97 6.34 -0.16
CA LEU A 98 15.39 5.63 1.05
C LEU A 98 14.85 6.39 2.27
N TYR A 99 14.12 5.69 3.14
CA TYR A 99 13.52 6.26 4.34
C TYR A 99 14.19 5.74 5.61
N GLN A 100 14.23 4.41 5.80
CA GLN A 100 14.70 3.74 7.03
C GLN A 100 14.05 4.33 8.30
N GLN A 101 12.71 4.47 8.26
CA GLN A 101 11.95 5.08 9.34
C GLN A 101 10.97 4.09 9.96
N GLN A 102 11.09 3.91 11.27
CA GLN A 102 10.17 3.08 12.06
C GLN A 102 8.93 3.90 12.46
N LEU A 103 7.77 3.32 12.18
CA LEU A 103 6.46 3.85 12.55
C LEU A 103 5.83 2.90 13.56
N LEU A 104 5.62 3.39 14.78
CA LEU A 104 5.08 2.61 15.89
C LEU A 104 3.57 2.83 16.04
N PHE A 105 2.86 1.72 16.19
CA PHE A 105 1.42 1.65 16.46
C PHE A 105 1.22 0.90 17.78
N SER A 106 0.49 1.53 18.69
CA SER A 106 0.18 0.98 20.04
C SER A 106 -1.26 0.50 20.13
N GLU A 107 -2.02 0.66 19.05
CA GLU A 107 -3.39 0.21 18.90
C GLU A 107 -3.46 -1.31 18.71
N ASP A 108 -4.60 -1.91 19.01
CA ASP A 108 -4.86 -3.30 18.67
C ASP A 108 -4.84 -3.47 17.15
N PHE A 109 -4.04 -4.43 16.68
CA PHE A 109 -3.80 -4.69 15.27
C PHE A 109 -4.32 -6.06 14.82
N ARG A 110 -5.04 -6.78 15.69
CA ARG A 110 -5.76 -8.00 15.32
C ARG A 110 -6.86 -7.69 14.30
N ASN A 111 -7.02 -8.53 13.29
CA ASN A 111 -8.03 -8.34 12.23
C ASN A 111 -7.90 -6.96 11.53
N CYS A 112 -6.69 -6.39 11.53
CA CYS A 112 -6.42 -5.12 10.88
C CYS A 112 -5.73 -5.32 9.53
N VAL A 113 -5.95 -4.34 8.66
CA VAL A 113 -5.25 -4.20 7.38
C VAL A 113 -4.34 -2.98 7.47
N LEU A 114 -3.07 -3.13 7.11
CA LEU A 114 -2.20 -2.00 6.84
C LEU A 114 -2.44 -1.49 5.42
N GLN A 115 -2.80 -0.21 5.30
CA GLN A 115 -2.82 0.47 4.02
C GLN A 115 -1.63 1.42 3.93
N VAL A 116 -0.75 1.17 2.97
CA VAL A 116 0.50 1.91 2.76
C VAL A 116 0.40 2.70 1.47
N THR A 117 0.43 4.03 1.56
CA THR A 117 0.25 4.92 0.41
C THR A 117 1.45 5.83 0.22
N VAL A 118 1.99 5.86 -1.00
CA VAL A 118 3.08 6.77 -1.38
C VAL A 118 2.49 8.03 -2.01
N TRP A 119 2.98 9.18 -1.57
CA TRP A 119 2.57 10.49 -2.05
C TRP A 119 3.79 11.28 -2.52
N GLY A 120 3.69 12.00 -3.63
CA GLY A 120 4.76 12.83 -4.19
C GLY A 120 4.42 14.32 -4.15
N ASN A 121 5.35 15.13 -3.67
CA ASN A 121 5.26 16.59 -3.77
C ASN A 121 6.14 17.08 -4.93
N TYR A 122 5.55 17.63 -5.98
CA TYR A 122 6.28 18.10 -7.17
C TYR A 122 6.69 19.57 -7.09
N SER A 123 5.92 20.39 -6.37
CA SER A 123 6.28 21.76 -6.06
C SER A 123 5.69 22.16 -4.69
N ASN A 124 6.15 23.29 -4.15
CA ASN A 124 5.59 23.83 -2.90
C ASN A 124 4.14 24.34 -3.07
N ILE A 125 3.69 24.52 -4.32
CA ILE A 125 2.37 25.05 -4.68
C ILE A 125 1.43 23.92 -5.14
N GLU A 126 1.96 22.84 -5.73
CA GLU A 126 1.15 21.71 -6.20
C GLU A 126 0.53 20.88 -5.07
N ARG A 127 -0.63 20.32 -5.41
CA ARG A 127 -1.30 19.28 -4.61
C ARG A 127 -0.43 18.02 -4.56
N LYS A 128 -0.53 17.31 -3.43
CA LYS A 128 0.07 15.99 -3.21
C LYS A 128 -0.41 15.03 -4.31
N VAL A 129 0.52 14.42 -5.04
CA VAL A 129 0.20 13.45 -6.09
C VAL A 129 0.22 12.05 -5.51
N PHE A 130 -0.83 11.27 -5.75
CA PHE A 130 -0.87 9.86 -5.39
C PHE A 130 0.12 9.08 -6.26
N MET A 131 0.95 8.25 -5.63
CA MET A 131 2.00 7.46 -6.31
C MET A 131 1.87 5.96 -6.09
N GLY A 132 0.74 5.51 -5.54
CA GLY A 132 0.42 4.11 -5.39
C GLY A 132 0.10 3.69 -3.96
N VAL A 133 -0.60 2.56 -3.84
CA VAL A 133 -1.06 1.99 -2.57
C VAL A 133 -0.84 0.48 -2.53
N SER A 134 -0.56 -0.03 -1.32
CA SER A 134 -0.60 -1.45 -0.99
C SER A 134 -1.49 -1.67 0.23
N GLN A 135 -2.25 -2.77 0.25
CA GLN A 135 -3.02 -3.23 1.41
C GLN A 135 -2.47 -4.58 1.86
N ILE A 136 -2.31 -4.76 3.18
CA ILE A 136 -1.65 -5.93 3.77
C ILE A 136 -2.50 -6.41 4.95
N VAL A 137 -2.98 -7.65 4.91
CA VAL A 137 -3.65 -8.30 6.04
C VAL A 137 -2.61 -8.70 7.07
N LEU A 138 -2.72 -8.17 8.28
CA LEU A 138 -1.75 -8.45 9.34
C LEU A 138 -1.83 -9.89 9.86
N ASP A 139 -3.04 -10.46 9.89
CA ASP A 139 -3.27 -11.84 10.36
C ASP A 139 -2.62 -12.90 9.44
N ASP A 140 -2.31 -12.54 8.19
CA ASP A 140 -1.60 -13.41 7.21
C ASP A 140 -0.07 -13.32 7.35
N ILE A 141 0.44 -12.58 8.34
CA ILE A 141 1.88 -12.40 8.61
C ILE A 141 2.21 -12.95 10.00
N ASP A 142 3.29 -13.74 10.08
CA ASP A 142 3.88 -14.13 11.36
C ASP A 142 4.66 -12.94 11.97
N LEU A 143 3.94 -12.05 12.65
CA LEU A 143 4.47 -10.82 13.23
C LEU A 143 5.51 -11.06 14.34
N ALA A 144 5.47 -12.21 15.00
CA ALA A 144 6.43 -12.57 16.05
C ALA A 144 7.82 -12.85 15.47
N LYS A 145 7.88 -13.48 14.28
CA LYS A 145 9.14 -13.61 13.52
C LYS A 145 9.51 -12.32 12.80
N GLY A 146 8.49 -11.55 12.42
CA GLY A 146 8.63 -10.39 11.56
C GLY A 146 8.88 -10.77 10.10
N VAL A 147 8.64 -9.81 9.21
CA VAL A 147 8.84 -9.96 7.78
C VAL A 147 9.56 -8.74 7.22
N ILE A 148 10.47 -8.96 6.27
CA ILE A 148 11.05 -7.90 5.43
C ILE A 148 10.79 -8.28 3.98
N ASN A 149 9.93 -7.53 3.29
CA ASN A 149 9.59 -7.87 1.91
C ASN A 149 9.23 -6.64 1.06
N TRP A 150 9.21 -6.85 -0.24
CA TRP A 150 8.68 -5.92 -1.22
C TRP A 150 7.17 -6.11 -1.38
N TYR A 151 6.48 -4.98 -1.50
CA TYR A 151 5.05 -4.91 -1.73
C TYR A 151 4.80 -4.05 -2.96
N LYS A 152 4.02 -4.59 -3.90
CA LYS A 152 3.67 -3.88 -5.14
C LYS A 152 2.74 -2.70 -4.83
N LEU A 153 2.96 -1.58 -5.50
CA LEU A 153 2.07 -0.42 -5.40
C LEU A 153 1.11 -0.45 -6.58
N PHE A 154 -0.17 -0.20 -6.33
CA PHE A 154 -1.21 -0.18 -7.36
C PHE A 154 -2.00 1.13 -7.34
N HIS A 155 -2.83 1.32 -8.35
CA HIS A 155 -3.81 2.42 -8.38
C HIS A 155 -4.87 2.22 -7.29
N GLN A 156 -5.46 3.30 -6.77
CA GLN A 156 -6.50 3.24 -5.72
C GLN A 156 -7.73 2.39 -6.05
N SER A 157 -7.99 2.11 -7.34
CA SER A 157 -9.02 1.17 -7.78
C SER A 157 -8.72 -0.29 -7.40
N SER A 158 -7.51 -0.59 -6.93
CA SER A 158 -7.10 -1.92 -6.44
C SER A 158 -7.55 -2.25 -5.03
N LEU A 159 -7.99 -1.24 -4.28
CA LEU A 159 -8.36 -1.40 -2.88
C LEU A 159 -9.54 -2.36 -2.77
N VAL A 160 -9.39 -3.38 -1.93
CA VAL A 160 -10.46 -4.33 -1.68
C VAL A 160 -11.39 -3.72 -0.65
N ASN A 161 -12.45 -3.07 -1.12
CA ASN A 161 -13.55 -2.70 -0.25
C ASN A 161 -14.39 -3.96 -0.03
N ASN A 162 -14.22 -4.61 1.13
CA ASN A 162 -15.14 -5.66 1.55
C ASN A 162 -16.50 -5.03 1.86
N LEU A 163 -17.30 -4.67 0.84
CA LEU A 163 -18.68 -4.21 0.97
C LEU A 163 -19.60 -5.42 0.77
N THR A 164 -19.75 -6.26 1.79
CA THR A 164 -20.95 -7.09 1.90
C THR A 164 -22.07 -6.21 2.47
N THR A 165 -23.00 -5.86 1.58
CA THR A 165 -24.30 -5.19 1.80
C THR A 165 -24.34 -3.69 2.15
N SER A 166 -25.14 -2.99 1.34
CA SER A 166 -25.71 -1.64 1.45
C SER A 166 -24.78 -0.41 1.40
N ASN A 167 -24.70 0.14 0.20
CA ASN A 167 -25.05 1.53 -0.13
C ASN A 167 -24.31 2.70 0.54
N ASP A 168 -22.98 2.65 0.64
CA ASP A 168 -22.24 3.86 0.98
C ASP A 168 -20.99 4.08 0.09
N ARG A 169 -21.24 4.69 -1.08
CA ARG A 169 -20.21 5.21 -1.99
C ARG A 169 -19.63 6.55 -1.52
N SER A 170 -20.02 7.05 -0.33
CA SER A 170 -19.68 8.41 0.10
C SER A 170 -18.40 8.53 0.95
N SER A 171 -17.86 7.43 1.48
CA SER A 171 -16.76 7.51 2.47
C SER A 171 -15.36 7.68 1.89
N PHE A 172 -15.16 7.50 0.57
CA PHE A 172 -13.84 7.73 -0.04
C PHE A 172 -13.62 9.20 -0.46
N LEU A 173 -14.70 9.96 -0.71
CA LEU A 173 -14.62 11.38 -1.04
C LEU A 173 -14.50 12.28 0.20
N SER A 174 -14.71 11.75 1.41
CA SER A 174 -14.72 12.53 2.64
C SER A 174 -13.36 12.63 3.36
N LEU A 175 -12.31 11.93 2.89
CA LEU A 175 -10.99 12.01 3.54
C LEU A 175 -10.20 13.29 3.20
N ASP A 176 -10.67 14.09 2.24
CA ASP A 176 -10.07 15.38 1.85
C ASP A 176 -10.67 16.60 2.57
N SER A 177 -11.50 16.41 3.59
CA SER A 177 -12.13 17.52 4.31
C SER A 177 -11.87 17.46 5.82
N PHE A 178 -10.63 17.69 6.22
CA PHE A 178 -10.34 18.35 7.50
C PHE A 178 -9.19 19.34 7.28
N GLY A 179 -9.52 20.62 7.41
CA GLY A 179 -8.56 21.70 7.56
C GLY A 179 -7.80 21.62 8.88
#